data_AF-A0A833JD31-F1
#
_entry.id   AF-A0A833JD31-F1
#
_cell.length_a   1.000
_cell.length_b   1.000
_cell.length_c   1.000
_cell.angle_alpha   90.00
_cell.angle_beta   90.00
_cell.angle_gamma   90.00
#
_symmetry.space_group_name_H-M   'P 1'
#
loop_
_entity.id
_entity.type
_entity.pdbx_description
1 polymer ?
#
loop_
_entity_poly.entity_id
_entity_poly.type
_entity_poly.pdbx_seq_one_letter_code
_entity_poly.pdbx_strand_id
1 'polypeptide(L)'
;MKAKLLLFVKIKLSDSAFKILFALQDNKIVEVSLEKNDLKNIIKKNKLIRHEKFDWHVNKNINTRYLLELTAKKEDQLPSVLNFLEEKIDVNWFVFPKAVKLLKEGVEKNFLQLAVQYISNGGIDESVIAADYDAEFIKTLQEKLTEDKN
;
A
#
# COMPACT_ATOMS: atom_id res chain seq x y z
N MET A 1 -5.58 19.59 0.51
CA MET A 1 -4.20 19.04 0.41
C MET A 1 -4.25 17.79 -0.46
N LYS A 2 -3.22 17.47 -1.25
CA LYS A 2 -3.20 16.20 -2.01
C LYS A 2 -2.66 15.07 -1.14
N ALA A 3 -3.44 14.01 -1.00
CA ALA A 3 -3.09 12.81 -0.27
C ALA A 3 -2.92 11.62 -1.23
N LYS A 4 -1.96 10.76 -0.91
CA LYS A 4 -1.66 9.51 -1.59
C LYS A 4 -2.23 8.37 -0.76
N LEU A 5 -3.16 7.63 -1.35
CA LEU A 5 -3.79 6.47 -0.74
C LEU A 5 -3.17 5.21 -1.34
N LEU A 6 -2.33 4.54 -0.56
CA LEU A 6 -1.84 3.23 -0.91
C LEU A 6 -2.87 2.19 -0.45
N LEU A 7 -3.71 1.78 -1.40
CA LEU A 7 -4.80 0.83 -1.16
C LEU A 7 -4.31 -0.58 -1.46
N PHE A 8 -4.62 -1.50 -0.56
CA PHE A 8 -4.26 -2.90 -0.73
C PHE A 8 -5.34 -3.84 -0.20
N VAL A 9 -5.23 -5.11 -0.55
CA VAL A 9 -6.10 -6.19 -0.07
C VAL A 9 -5.28 -7.45 0.19
N LYS A 10 -5.66 -8.21 1.22
CA LYS A 10 -5.12 -9.55 1.50
C LYS A 10 -6.18 -10.59 1.18
N ILE A 11 -5.90 -11.46 0.22
CA ILE A 11 -6.77 -12.57 -0.17
C ILE A 11 -6.15 -13.87 0.33
N LYS A 12 -6.85 -14.58 1.22
CA LYS A 12 -6.40 -15.88 1.73
C LYS A 12 -6.49 -16.92 0.60
N LEU A 13 -5.38 -17.56 0.27
CA LEU A 13 -5.31 -18.64 -0.73
C LEU A 13 -5.45 -20.02 -0.05
N SER A 14 -4.83 -20.18 1.11
CA SER A 14 -4.85 -21.40 1.93
C SER A 14 -4.60 -21.02 3.40
N ASP A 15 -4.54 -22.00 4.31
CA ASP A 15 -4.38 -21.75 5.75
C ASP A 15 -3.12 -20.98 6.15
N SER A 16 -2.08 -21.01 5.33
CA SER A 16 -0.79 -20.34 5.58
C SER A 16 -0.39 -19.33 4.50
N ALA A 17 -1.20 -19.12 3.46
CA ALA A 17 -0.83 -18.28 2.32
C ALA A 17 -1.84 -17.16 2.03
N PHE A 18 -1.31 -15.95 1.82
CA PHE A 18 -2.07 -14.78 1.38
C PHE A 18 -1.50 -14.22 0.08
N LYS A 19 -2.38 -13.78 -0.80
CA LYS A 19 -2.06 -12.94 -1.96
C LYS A 19 -2.33 -11.50 -1.60
N ILE A 20 -1.33 -10.63 -1.77
CA ILE A 20 -1.46 -9.19 -1.55
C ILE A 20 -1.54 -8.48 -2.89
N LEU A 21 -2.57 -7.66 -3.07
CA LEU A 21 -2.79 -6.85 -4.27
C LEU A 21 -2.88 -5.39 -3.88
N PHE A 22 -2.36 -4.52 -4.73
CA PHE A 22 -2.36 -3.06 -4.58
C PHE A 22 -3.16 -2.42 -5.70
N ALA A 23 -3.97 -1.42 -5.38
CA ALA A 23 -4.72 -0.66 -6.36
C ALA A 23 -3.88 0.51 -6.89
N LEU A 24 -3.77 0.63 -8.21
CA LEU A 24 -3.13 1.74 -8.91
C LEU A 24 -4.11 2.44 -9.84
N GLN A 25 -4.01 3.76 -9.93
CA GLN A 25 -4.70 4.61 -10.90
C GLN A 25 -3.68 5.07 -11.95
N ASP A 26 -3.88 4.73 -13.22
CA ASP A 26 -2.96 5.11 -14.32
C ASP A 26 -1.47 4.87 -14.02
N ASN A 27 -1.16 3.71 -13.45
CA ASN A 27 0.19 3.32 -13.00
C ASN A 27 0.80 4.24 -11.92
N LYS A 28 -0.04 4.90 -11.13
CA LYS A 28 0.35 5.72 -9.98
C LYS A 28 -0.41 5.28 -8.73
N ILE A 29 0.13 5.62 -7.57
CA ILE A 29 -0.62 5.52 -6.31
C ILE A 29 -1.81 6.49 -6.40
N VAL A 30 -2.98 6.02 -5.95
CA VAL A 30 -4.22 6.79 -5.95
C VAL A 30 -3.97 8.12 -5.22
N GLU A 31 -4.27 9.23 -5.89
CA GLU A 31 -4.11 10.57 -5.35
C GLU A 31 -5.49 11.23 -5.26
N VAL A 32 -5.80 11.78 -4.09
CA VAL A 32 -7.08 12.47 -3.84
C VAL A 32 -6.82 13.79 -3.14
N SER A 33 -7.63 14.79 -3.47
CA SER A 33 -7.66 16.03 -2.71
C SER A 33 -8.47 15.82 -1.43
N LEU A 34 -7.83 15.93 -0.27
CA LEU A 34 -8.47 15.77 1.04
C LEU A 34 -8.43 17.06 1.84
N GLU A 35 -9.55 17.34 2.51
CA GLU A 35 -9.62 18.14 3.72
C GLU A 35 -9.46 17.27 4.97
N LYS A 36 -9.23 17.91 6.13
CA LYS A 36 -8.77 17.26 7.37
C LYS A 36 -9.75 16.20 7.92
N ASN A 37 -11.03 16.25 7.52
CA ASN A 37 -12.09 15.32 7.97
C ASN A 37 -12.52 14.29 6.91
N ASP A 38 -12.08 14.46 5.65
CA ASP A 38 -12.57 13.67 4.52
C ASP A 38 -12.08 12.23 4.53
N LEU A 39 -10.87 12.00 5.04
CA LEU A 39 -10.30 10.66 5.14
C LEU A 39 -11.18 9.73 5.96
N LYS A 40 -11.77 10.22 7.06
CA LYS A 40 -12.68 9.43 7.91
C LYS A 40 -13.92 9.00 7.13
N ASN A 41 -14.44 9.89 6.28
CA ASN A 41 -15.60 9.60 5.44
C ASN A 41 -15.26 8.56 4.36
N ILE A 42 -14.09 8.68 3.72
CA ILE A 42 -13.58 7.71 2.74
C ILE A 42 -13.46 6.31 3.36
N ILE A 43 -12.83 6.22 4.54
CA ILE A 43 -12.62 4.96 5.26
C ILE A 43 -13.96 4.29 5.55
N LYS A 44 -14.93 5.06 6.09
CA LYS A 44 -16.28 4.55 6.40
C LYS A 44 -17.03 4.10 5.15
N LYS A 45 -17.07 4.95 4.10
CA LYS A 45 -17.83 4.70 2.86
C LYS A 45 -17.37 3.44 2.14
N ASN A 46 -16.05 3.22 2.09
CA ASN A 46 -15.44 2.09 1.38
C ASN A 46 -15.13 0.90 2.30
N LYS A 47 -15.54 0.95 3.58
CA LYS A 47 -15.24 -0.08 4.61
C LYS A 47 -13.75 -0.44 4.67
N LEU A 48 -12.89 0.57 4.60
CA LEU A 48 -11.45 0.41 4.63
C LEU A 48 -10.94 0.33 6.07
N ILE A 49 -9.79 -0.31 6.26
CA ILE A 49 -9.06 -0.33 7.52
C ILE A 49 -7.82 0.54 7.34
N ARG A 50 -7.61 1.51 8.24
CA ARG A 50 -6.46 2.40 8.19
C ARG A 50 -5.33 1.88 9.07
N HIS A 51 -4.11 1.85 8.54
CA HIS A 51 -2.91 1.48 9.29
C HIS A 51 -2.23 2.72 9.89
N GLU A 52 -2.85 3.31 10.92
CA GLU A 52 -2.43 4.62 11.47
C GLU A 52 -0.99 4.66 11.97
N LYS A 53 -0.49 3.55 12.55
CA LYS A 53 0.92 3.45 12.97
C LYS A 53 1.87 3.62 11.79
N PHE A 54 1.60 2.92 10.68
CA PHE A 54 2.40 3.04 9.46
C PHE A 54 2.34 4.46 8.89
N ASP A 55 1.13 5.04 8.82
CA ASP A 55 0.95 6.42 8.36
C ASP A 55 1.78 7.41 9.18
N TRP A 56 1.83 7.26 10.50
CA TRP A 56 2.59 8.14 11.38
C TRP A 56 4.09 8.08 11.08
N HIS A 57 4.66 6.88 10.92
CA HIS A 57 6.08 6.71 10.60
C HIS A 57 6.46 7.27 9.23
N VAL A 58 5.59 7.12 8.24
CA VAL A 58 5.83 7.63 6.89
C VAL A 58 5.62 9.16 6.83
N ASN A 59 4.68 9.71 7.59
CA ASN A 59 4.33 11.13 7.59
C ASN A 59 4.92 11.89 8.78
N LYS A 60 6.24 11.79 9.00
CA LYS A 60 6.93 12.45 10.14
C LYS A 60 6.49 13.91 10.38
N ASN A 61 6.18 14.68 9.31
CA ASN A 61 5.80 16.09 9.39
C ASN A 61 4.45 16.47 8.73
N ILE A 62 3.99 15.74 7.69
CA ILE A 62 2.81 16.12 6.90
C ILE A 62 2.02 14.86 6.54
N ASN A 63 0.79 14.73 7.07
CA ASN A 63 -0.12 13.61 6.85
C ASN A 63 -0.61 13.52 5.41
N THR A 64 0.21 13.05 4.48
CA THR A 64 -0.10 13.01 3.04
C THR A 64 -0.15 11.60 2.48
N ARG A 65 0.31 10.60 3.21
CA ARG A 65 0.42 9.21 2.74
C ARG A 65 -0.36 8.29 3.67
N TYR A 66 -1.28 7.52 3.13
CA TYR A 66 -2.15 6.67 3.94
C TYR A 66 -2.14 5.24 3.40
N LEU A 67 -1.93 4.27 4.28
CA LEU A 67 -2.05 2.85 3.97
C LEU A 67 -3.43 2.36 4.39
N LEU A 68 -4.21 1.94 3.39
CA LEU A 68 -5.61 1.56 3.56
C LEU A 68 -5.84 0.13 3.05
N GLU A 69 -6.36 -0.73 3.92
CA GLU A 69 -6.72 -2.11 3.59
C GLU A 69 -8.21 -2.19 3.20
N LEU A 70 -8.49 -2.82 2.07
CA LEU A 70 -9.82 -3.26 1.67
C LEU A 70 -10.00 -4.73 2.05
N THR A 71 -11.15 -5.08 2.63
CA THR A 71 -11.48 -6.48 2.93
C THR A 71 -12.19 -7.12 1.75
N ALA A 72 -11.55 -8.09 1.10
CA ALA A 72 -12.18 -8.95 0.09
C ALA A 72 -11.75 -10.41 0.27
N LYS A 73 -12.63 -11.36 -0.07
CA LYS A 73 -12.33 -12.80 0.05
C LYS A 73 -11.78 -13.41 -1.23
N LYS A 74 -12.03 -12.78 -2.38
CA LYS A 74 -11.67 -13.26 -3.71
C LYS A 74 -11.38 -12.09 -4.65
N GLU A 75 -10.62 -12.35 -5.71
CA GLU A 75 -10.18 -11.31 -6.67
C GLU A 75 -11.34 -10.74 -7.50
N ASP A 76 -12.35 -11.55 -7.82
CA ASP A 76 -13.56 -11.13 -8.54
C ASP A 76 -14.45 -10.18 -7.73
N GLN A 77 -14.19 -10.04 -6.43
CA GLN A 77 -14.87 -9.09 -5.54
C GLN A 77 -14.18 -7.73 -5.48
N LEU A 78 -13.03 -7.57 -6.15
CA LEU A 78 -12.28 -6.32 -6.09
C LEU A 78 -12.94 -5.27 -6.99
N PRO A 79 -13.22 -4.08 -6.45
CA PRO A 79 -13.85 -3.03 -7.23
C PRO A 79 -12.86 -2.48 -8.27
N SER A 80 -13.30 -2.35 -9.51
CA SER A 80 -12.57 -1.61 -10.55
C SER A 80 -12.71 -0.10 -10.39
N VAL A 81 -13.71 0.36 -9.62
CA VAL A 81 -13.96 1.78 -9.33
C VAL A 81 -14.12 1.97 -7.84
N LEU A 82 -13.30 2.86 -7.27
CA LEU A 82 -13.40 3.28 -5.87
C LEU A 82 -14.04 4.66 -5.79
N ASN A 83 -14.90 4.86 -4.79
CA ASN A 83 -15.63 6.11 -4.60
C ASN A 83 -14.97 6.91 -3.46
N PHE A 84 -14.18 7.91 -3.80
CA PHE A 84 -13.53 8.79 -2.84
C PHE A 84 -14.24 10.13 -2.82
N LEU A 85 -14.99 10.41 -1.74
CA LEU A 85 -15.86 11.58 -1.64
C LEU A 85 -16.87 11.61 -2.81
N GLU A 86 -16.81 12.63 -3.67
CA GLU A 86 -17.62 12.82 -4.87
C GLU A 86 -16.91 12.31 -6.14
N GLU A 87 -15.66 11.86 -6.04
CA GLU A 87 -14.87 11.38 -7.17
C GLU A 87 -14.97 9.85 -7.32
N LYS A 88 -15.11 9.41 -8.57
CA LYS A 88 -14.98 8.02 -8.98
C LYS A 88 -13.59 7.82 -9.56
N ILE A 89 -12.83 6.91 -8.97
CA ILE A 89 -11.47 6.61 -9.40
C ILE A 89 -11.43 5.19 -9.93
N ASP A 90 -11.15 5.06 -11.23
CA ASP A 90 -10.83 3.79 -11.86
C ASP A 90 -9.47 3.28 -11.35
N VAL A 91 -9.45 2.03 -10.90
CA VAL A 91 -8.27 1.39 -10.35
C VAL A 91 -8.04 0.01 -10.93
N ASN A 92 -6.77 -0.37 -11.01
CA ASN A 92 -6.36 -1.71 -11.37
C ASN A 92 -5.59 -2.35 -10.21
N TRP A 93 -5.89 -3.61 -9.94
CA TRP A 93 -5.27 -4.36 -8.84
C TRP A 93 -4.09 -5.17 -9.35
N PHE A 94 -2.93 -5.00 -8.71
CA PHE A 94 -1.70 -5.66 -9.11
C PHE A 94 -0.99 -6.28 -7.92
N VAL A 95 -0.38 -7.45 -8.14
CA VAL A 95 0.54 -8.04 -7.16
C VAL A 95 1.77 -7.15 -7.02
N PHE A 96 2.39 -7.17 -5.84
CA PHE A 96 3.53 -6.30 -5.50
C PHE A 96 4.62 -6.20 -6.58
N PRO A 97 5.16 -7.30 -7.14
CA PRO A 97 6.22 -7.19 -8.16
C PRO A 97 5.79 -6.43 -9.42
N LYS A 98 4.51 -6.53 -9.80
CA LYS A 98 3.95 -5.82 -10.94
C LYS A 98 3.68 -4.36 -10.58
N ALA A 99 3.11 -4.10 -9.40
CA ALA A 99 2.85 -2.74 -8.93
C ALA A 99 4.14 -1.90 -8.87
N VAL A 100 5.23 -2.44 -8.32
CA VAL A 100 6.55 -1.76 -8.26
C VAL A 100 7.09 -1.42 -9.65
N LYS A 101 6.94 -2.33 -10.62
CA LYS A 101 7.40 -2.10 -12.00
C LYS A 101 6.63 -1.01 -12.72
N LEU A 102 5.34 -0.87 -12.40
CA LEU A 102 4.46 0.13 -13.04
C LEU A 102 4.65 1.53 -12.46
N LEU A 103 4.99 1.64 -11.17
CA LEU A 103 5.30 2.93 -10.55
C LEU A 103 6.59 3.51 -11.14
N LYS A 104 6.60 4.83 -11.36
CA LYS A 104 7.82 5.55 -11.74
C LYS A 104 8.84 5.53 -10.59
N GLU A 105 10.12 5.64 -10.92
CA GLU A 105 11.20 5.64 -9.92
C GLU A 105 11.02 6.78 -8.90
N GLY A 106 11.39 6.53 -7.63
CA GLY A 106 11.36 7.52 -6.55
C GLY A 106 10.44 7.18 -5.37
N VAL A 107 9.92 8.21 -4.73
CA VAL A 107 9.26 8.15 -3.39
C VAL A 107 8.05 7.22 -3.34
N GLU A 108 7.31 7.05 -4.44
CA GLU A 108 6.13 6.17 -4.48
C GLU A 108 6.51 4.67 -4.45
N LYS A 109 7.60 4.26 -5.12
CA LYS A 109 8.11 2.89 -5.02
C LYS A 109 8.55 2.57 -3.59
N ASN A 110 9.28 3.48 -2.96
CA ASN A 110 9.74 3.32 -1.57
C ASN A 110 8.54 3.18 -0.62
N PHE A 111 7.51 4.01 -0.82
CA PHE A 111 6.29 3.93 -0.02
C PHE A 111 5.58 2.57 -0.15
N LEU A 112 5.47 2.04 -1.37
CA LEU A 112 4.92 0.70 -1.62
C LEU A 112 5.77 -0.41 -1.00
N GLN A 113 7.10 -0.33 -1.11
CA GLN A 113 8.02 -1.32 -0.55
C GLN A 113 7.92 -1.39 0.99
N LEU A 114 7.86 -0.24 1.66
CA LEU A 114 7.69 -0.17 3.12
C LEU A 114 6.35 -0.78 3.55
N ALA A 115 5.28 -0.51 2.80
CA ALA A 115 3.97 -1.09 3.10
C ALA A 115 4.00 -2.62 3.02
N VAL A 116 4.68 -3.19 2.02
CA VAL A 116 4.79 -4.65 1.87
C VAL A 116 5.54 -5.29 3.03
N GLN A 117 6.61 -4.67 3.51
CA GLN A 117 7.34 -5.15 4.68
C GLN A 117 6.46 -5.13 5.93
N TYR A 118 5.78 -4.01 6.16
CA TYR A 118 4.85 -3.85 7.27
C TYR A 118 3.72 -4.90 7.22
N ILE A 119 3.16 -5.17 6.05
CA ILE A 119 2.08 -6.16 5.88
C ILE A 119 2.61 -7.59 6.10
N SER A 120 3.79 -7.91 5.55
CA SER A 120 4.35 -9.26 5.58
C SER A 120 4.80 -9.68 6.98
N ASN A 121 5.25 -8.73 7.80
CA ASN A 121 5.68 -8.99 9.17
C ASN A 121 4.51 -9.02 10.18
N GLY A 122 3.26 -8.89 9.71
CA GLY A 122 2.08 -8.86 10.59
C GLY A 122 1.96 -7.59 11.44
N GLY A 123 2.72 -6.54 11.11
CA GLY A 123 2.84 -5.32 11.91
C GLY A 123 4.28 -4.79 11.97
N ILE A 124 4.51 -3.77 12.81
CA ILE A 124 5.83 -3.15 12.97
C ILE A 124 6.73 -4.06 13.83
N ASP A 125 7.90 -4.39 13.29
CA ASP A 125 9.12 -4.55 14.08
C ASP A 125 9.82 -3.18 14.08
N GLU A 126 9.88 -2.54 15.26
CA GLU A 126 10.31 -1.13 15.40
C GLU A 126 11.77 -0.92 14.98
N SER A 127 12.54 -2.00 14.87
CA SER A 127 13.91 -2.02 14.38
C SER A 127 14.05 -1.71 12.88
N VAL A 128 13.01 -1.97 12.06
CA VAL A 128 13.09 -1.88 10.58
C VAL A 128 12.72 -0.48 10.06
N ILE A 129 11.97 0.31 10.84
CA ILE A 129 11.48 1.63 10.41
C ILE A 129 12.40 2.77 10.91
N ALA A 130 13.24 2.49 11.91
CA ALA A 130 14.20 3.45 12.47
C ALA A 130 15.53 3.51 11.71
N ALA A 131 15.87 2.49 10.93
CA ALA A 131 17.05 2.50 10.07
C ALA A 131 16.75 3.31 8.81
N ASP A 132 17.22 4.56 8.81
CA ASP A 132 17.32 5.36 7.60
C ASP A 132 17.90 4.53 6.44
N TYR A 133 17.17 4.49 5.33
CA TYR A 133 17.70 4.68 3.97
C TYR A 133 19.02 3.99 3.56
N ASP A 134 19.41 2.85 4.13
CA ASP A 134 20.66 2.20 3.74
C ASP A 134 20.49 1.26 2.54
N ALA A 135 21.30 1.50 1.52
CA ALA A 135 21.39 0.70 0.29
C ALA A 135 21.65 -0.80 0.56
N GLU A 136 22.20 -1.12 1.73
CA GLU A 136 22.45 -2.48 2.22
C GLU A 136 21.14 -3.27 2.43
N PHE A 137 20.06 -2.58 2.80
CA PHE A 137 18.74 -3.19 2.98
C PHE A 137 18.06 -3.55 1.64
N ILE A 138 18.20 -2.69 0.63
CA ILE A 138 17.73 -3.00 -0.74
C ILE A 138 18.53 -4.17 -1.34
N LYS A 139 19.84 -4.22 -1.08
CA LYS A 139 20.70 -5.32 -1.52
C LYS A 139 20.27 -6.67 -0.92
N THR A 140 19.95 -6.68 0.38
CA THR A 140 19.49 -7.90 1.07
C THR A 140 18.13 -8.38 0.54
N LEU A 141 17.23 -7.46 0.16
CA LEU A 141 15.96 -7.77 -0.49
C LEU A 141 16.13 -8.32 -1.91
N GLN A 142 17.10 -7.83 -2.67
CA GLN A 142 17.43 -8.35 -4.00
C GLN A 142 18.03 -9.75 -3.92
N GLU A 143 18.95 -9.99 -2.98
CA GLU A 143 19.58 -11.31 -2.79
C GLU A 143 18.53 -12.38 -2.46
N LYS A 144 17.63 -12.13 -1.50
CA LYS A 144 16.56 -13.08 -1.14
C LYS A 144 15.56 -13.39 -2.24
N LEU A 145 15.24 -12.42 -3.11
CA LEU A 145 14.33 -12.65 -4.25
C LEU A 145 14.99 -13.39 -5.41
N THR A 146 16.32 -13.52 -5.40
CA THR A 146 17.10 -14.19 -6.45
C THR A 146 17.43 -15.63 -6.06
N GLU A 147 17.53 -15.93 -4.75
CA GLU A 147 17.73 -17.29 -4.23
C GLU A 147 16.53 -18.23 -4.46
N ASP A 148 15.30 -17.72 -4.53
CA ASP A 148 14.10 -18.52 -4.86
C ASP A 148 14.01 -18.97 -6.35
N LYS A 149 15.05 -18.73 -7.14
CA LYS A 149 15.12 -19.11 -8.57
C LYS A 149 16.22 -20.09 -8.94
N ASN A 150 16.96 -20.63 -7.96
CA ASN A 150 17.96 -21.67 -8.20
C ASN A 150 17.56 -23.00 -7.54
#